data_AF-A0A372GZV6-F1
#
_entry.id   AF-A0A372GZV6-F1
#
_cell.length_a   1.000
_cell.length_b   1.000
_cell.length_c   1.000
_cell.angle_alpha   90.00
_cell.angle_beta   90.00
_cell.angle_gamma   90.00
#
_symmetry.space_group_name_H-M   'P 1'
#
loop_
_entity.id
_entity.type
_entity.pdbx_description
1 polymer ?
#
loop_
_entity_poly.entity_id
_entity_poly.type
_entity_poly.pdbx_seq_one_letter_code
_entity_poly.pdbx_strand_id
1 'polypeptide(L)'
;MSNNNRNPLLFTFYLCLVLLSLLVFCLHLLILYLFGFPLLDHMIVLAYLLNVVLALIIFSVLYLFREKWRDQIGFLFLGGSMLKFLFFFLVFYPFYNTDGNMESLEFTTFFIPYLLCLLLETFFTARMLNS
;
A
#
# COMPACT_ATOMS: atom_id res chain seq x y z
N MET A 1 1.48 36.27 4.92
CA MET A 1 0.29 35.52 4.48
C MET A 1 0.69 34.08 4.27
N SER A 2 0.08 33.15 5.02
CA SER A 2 0.47 31.74 5.10
C SER A 2 0.18 31.03 3.77
N ASN A 3 1.19 30.36 3.23
CA ASN A 3 1.17 29.70 1.93
C ASN A 3 0.13 28.56 1.91
N ASN A 4 -0.92 28.72 1.09
CA ASN A 4 -2.06 27.79 0.97
C ASN A 4 -1.75 26.55 0.08
N ASN A 5 -0.48 26.33 -0.28
CA ASN A 5 -0.03 25.25 -1.16
C ASN A 5 0.31 23.94 -0.43
N ARG A 6 -0.26 23.69 0.75
CA ARG A 6 0.01 22.45 1.51
C ARG A 6 -0.82 21.25 0.98
N ASN A 7 -2.08 21.46 0.59
CA ASN A 7 -2.99 20.39 0.16
C ASN A 7 -2.69 19.65 -1.17
N PRO A 8 -1.98 20.20 -2.18
CA PRO A 8 -1.94 19.56 -3.49
C PRO A 8 -1.14 18.25 -3.50
N LEU A 9 -0.06 18.13 -2.73
CA LEU A 9 0.76 16.90 -2.72
C LEU A 9 0.01 15.73 -2.09
N LEU A 10 -0.62 15.95 -0.94
CA LEU A 10 -1.40 14.93 -0.24
C LEU A 10 -2.63 14.50 -1.04
N PHE A 11 -3.35 15.46 -1.64
CA PHE A 11 -4.45 15.16 -2.54
C PHE A 11 -4.00 14.37 -3.78
N THR A 12 -2.89 14.77 -4.40
CA THR A 12 -2.32 14.06 -5.56
C THR A 12 -1.92 12.63 -5.19
N PHE A 13 -1.31 12.44 -4.02
CA PHE A 13 -0.98 11.10 -3.52
C PHE A 13 -2.23 10.23 -3.38
N TYR A 14 -3.29 10.72 -2.72
CA TYR A 14 -4.54 9.96 -2.57
C TYR A 14 -5.17 9.60 -3.91
N LEU A 15 -5.23 10.56 -4.83
CA LEU A 15 -5.80 10.34 -6.16
C LEU A 15 -4.98 9.29 -6.93
N CYS A 16 -3.65 9.42 -6.96
CA CYS A 16 -2.77 8.44 -7.59
C CYS A 16 -2.89 7.06 -6.95
N LEU A 17 -2.92 6.99 -5.61
CA LEU A 17 -3.02 5.73 -4.88
C LEU A 17 -4.32 5.00 -5.23
N VAL A 18 -5.46 5.69 -5.20
CA VAL A 18 -6.76 5.08 -5.50
C VAL A 18 -6.83 4.66 -6.97
N LEU A 19 -6.48 5.55 -7.92
CA LEU A 19 -6.58 5.25 -9.34
C LEU A 19 -5.64 4.11 -9.77
N LEU A 20 -4.39 4.12 -9.31
CA LEU A 20 -3.44 3.05 -9.64
C LEU A 20 -3.79 1.74 -8.93
N SER A 21 -4.28 1.78 -7.69
CA SER A 21 -4.72 0.56 -7.01
C SER A 21 -5.93 -0.06 -7.70
N LEU A 22 -6.89 0.74 -8.16
CA LEU A 22 -8.03 0.27 -8.95
C LEU A 22 -7.57 -0.31 -10.30
N LEU A 23 -6.67 0.38 -11.00
CA LEU A 23 -6.12 -0.10 -12.26
C LEU A 23 -5.43 -1.45 -12.09
N VAL A 24 -4.54 -1.56 -11.10
CA VAL A 24 -3.79 -2.79 -10.83
C VAL A 24 -4.71 -3.90 -10.32
N PHE A 25 -5.77 -3.58 -9.56
CA PHE A 25 -6.80 -4.55 -9.17
C PHE A 25 -7.53 -5.12 -10.40
N CYS A 26 -7.99 -4.27 -11.31
CA CYS A 26 -8.64 -4.70 -12.55
C CYS A 26 -7.70 -5.56 -13.42
N LEU A 27 -6.42 -5.18 -13.54
CA LEU A 27 -5.43 -5.97 -14.27
C LEU A 27 -5.18 -7.33 -13.60
N HIS A 28 -5.12 -7.37 -12.27
CA HIS A 28 -4.95 -8.61 -11.52
C HIS A 28 -6.13 -9.57 -11.75
N LEU A 29 -7.37 -9.07 -11.67
CA LEU A 29 -8.57 -9.84 -12.00
C LEU A 29 -8.59 -10.31 -13.46
N LEU A 30 -8.18 -9.46 -14.40
CA LEU A 30 -8.10 -9.83 -15.81
C LEU A 30 -7.08 -10.96 -16.03
N ILE A 31 -5.92 -10.90 -15.37
CA ILE A 31 -4.93 -11.97 -15.44
C ILE A 31 -5.52 -13.26 -14.87
N LEU A 32 -6.13 -13.23 -13.68
CA LEU A 32 -6.78 -14.41 -13.09
C LEU A 32 -7.83 -15.01 -14.04
N TYR A 33 -8.66 -14.17 -14.66
CA TYR A 33 -9.64 -14.59 -15.67
C TYR A 33 -9.00 -15.31 -16.86
N LEU A 34 -7.93 -14.74 -17.44
CA LEU A 34 -7.25 -15.29 -18.61
C LEU A 34 -6.60 -16.65 -18.33
N PHE A 35 -6.15 -16.89 -17.09
CA PHE A 35 -5.56 -18.17 -16.67
C PHE A 35 -6.59 -19.15 -16.08
N GLY A 36 -7.86 -18.77 -16.00
CA GLY A 36 -8.93 -19.62 -15.46
C GLY A 36 -8.89 -19.79 -13.94
N PHE A 37 -8.21 -18.90 -13.22
CA PHE A 37 -8.18 -18.91 -11.76
C PHE A 37 -9.43 -18.25 -11.14
N PRO A 38 -9.79 -18.61 -9.90
CA PRO A 38 -10.85 -17.93 -9.15
C PRO A 38 -10.55 -16.42 -9.00
N LEU A 39 -11.54 -15.58 -9.31
CA LEU A 39 -11.35 -14.12 -9.36
C LEU A 39 -11.28 -13.46 -7.99
N LEU A 40 -12.05 -13.95 -7.01
CA LEU A 40 -12.22 -13.30 -5.71
C LEU A 40 -11.69 -14.15 -4.54
N ASP A 41 -10.92 -15.20 -4.86
CA ASP A 41 -10.34 -16.08 -3.86
C ASP A 41 -9.07 -15.48 -3.24
N HIS A 42 -8.47 -16.20 -2.29
CA HIS A 42 -7.24 -15.81 -1.59
C HIS A 42 -7.33 -14.40 -0.98
N MET A 43 -8.52 -13.98 -0.53
CA MET A 43 -8.74 -12.70 0.13
C MET A 43 -8.29 -11.47 -0.69
N ILE A 44 -8.30 -11.53 -2.03
CA ILE A 44 -7.79 -10.46 -2.90
C ILE A 44 -8.39 -9.08 -2.60
N VAL A 45 -9.70 -9.00 -2.36
CA VAL A 45 -10.36 -7.74 -2.03
C VAL A 45 -9.82 -7.15 -0.72
N LEU A 46 -9.63 -8.01 0.30
CA LEU A 46 -9.08 -7.58 1.59
C LEU A 46 -7.62 -7.17 1.45
N ALA A 47 -6.83 -7.88 0.65
CA ALA A 47 -5.44 -7.57 0.38
C ALA A 47 -5.28 -6.15 -0.20
N TYR A 48 -6.09 -5.78 -1.19
CA TYR A 48 -6.06 -4.44 -1.76
C TYR A 48 -6.57 -3.39 -0.77
N LEU A 49 -7.71 -3.64 -0.12
CA LEU A 49 -8.31 -2.67 0.80
C LEU A 49 -7.38 -2.37 1.98
N LEU A 50 -6.82 -3.40 2.62
CA LEU A 50 -5.92 -3.24 3.74
C LEU A 50 -4.64 -2.50 3.33
N ASN A 51 -4.06 -2.83 2.18
CA ASN A 51 -2.85 -2.16 1.71
C ASN A 51 -3.08 -0.68 1.37
N VAL A 52 -4.22 -0.35 0.76
CA VAL A 52 -4.61 1.04 0.46
C VAL A 52 -4.88 1.82 1.75
N VAL A 53 -5.68 1.26 2.68
CA VAL A 53 -6.00 1.91 3.96
C VAL A 53 -4.73 2.19 4.76
N LEU A 54 -3.83 1.20 4.87
CA LEU A 54 -2.55 1.40 5.57
C LEU A 54 -1.68 2.44 4.87
N ALA A 55 -1.63 2.44 3.53
CA ALA A 55 -0.88 3.47 2.80
C ALA A 55 -1.42 4.88 3.04
N LEU A 56 -2.75 5.04 3.06
CA LEU A 56 -3.40 6.30 3.39
C LEU A 56 -3.02 6.75 4.81
N ILE A 57 -3.07 5.86 5.80
CA ILE A 57 -2.73 6.17 7.19
C ILE A 57 -1.25 6.55 7.31
N ILE A 58 -0.35 5.71 6.81
CA ILE A 58 1.11 5.90 6.91
C ILE A 58 1.48 7.23 6.26
N PHE A 59 1.07 7.47 5.01
CA PHE A 59 1.41 8.69 4.32
C PHE A 59 0.82 9.94 4.99
N SER A 60 -0.40 9.86 5.54
CA SER A 60 -1.01 10.97 6.28
C SER A 60 -0.23 11.31 7.55
N VAL A 61 0.25 10.29 8.27
CA VAL A 61 1.12 10.46 9.44
C VAL A 61 2.44 11.11 9.02
N LEU A 62 3.10 10.60 7.97
CA LEU A 62 4.35 11.20 7.46
C LEU A 62 4.14 12.66 7.07
N TYR A 63 3.06 12.94 6.35
CA TYR A 63 2.72 14.29 5.93
C TYR A 63 2.47 15.20 7.13
N LEU A 64 1.77 14.75 8.17
CA LEU A 64 1.53 15.53 9.40
C LEU A 64 2.83 15.86 10.14
N PHE A 65 3.76 14.90 10.22
CA PHE A 65 5.00 15.05 10.99
C PHE A 65 6.18 15.63 10.20
N ARG A 66 6.04 15.85 8.88
CA ARG A 66 7.13 16.29 7.99
C ARG A 66 7.90 17.53 8.45
N GLU A 67 7.23 18.49 9.07
CA GLU A 67 7.83 19.77 9.49
C GLU A 67 8.59 19.62 10.81
N LYS A 68 8.08 18.77 11.71
CA LYS A 68 8.59 18.63 13.08
C LYS A 68 9.68 17.56 13.19
N TRP A 69 9.65 16.54 12.34
CA TRP A 69 10.51 15.35 12.41
C TRP A 69 11.23 15.09 11.08
N ARG A 70 11.59 16.14 10.33
CA ARG A 70 12.07 16.03 8.94
C ARG A 70 13.21 15.02 8.76
N ASP A 71 14.19 15.05 9.66
CA ASP A 71 15.36 14.14 9.62
C ASP A 71 15.01 12.69 9.99
N GLN A 72 13.84 12.46 10.60
CA GLN A 72 13.35 11.15 11.04
C GLN A 72 12.21 10.60 10.17
N ILE A 73 11.75 11.33 9.15
CA ILE A 73 10.66 10.89 8.27
C ILE A 73 11.00 9.57 7.57
N GLY A 74 12.26 9.37 7.17
CA GLY A 74 12.70 8.08 6.61
C GLY A 74 12.51 6.92 7.58
N PHE A 75 12.80 7.12 8.86
CA PHE A 75 12.59 6.11 9.91
C PHE A 75 11.11 5.86 10.18
N LEU A 76 10.28 6.91 10.21
CA LEU A 76 8.83 6.79 10.34
C LEU A 76 8.23 6.00 9.16
N PHE A 77 8.71 6.26 7.94
CA PHE A 77 8.28 5.54 6.74
C PHE A 77 8.67 4.05 6.79
N LEU A 78 9.92 3.76 7.19
CA LEU A 78 10.39 2.39 7.37
C LEU A 78 9.55 1.66 8.42
N GLY A 79 9.33 2.27 9.59
CA GLY A 79 8.51 1.70 10.65
C GLY A 79 7.06 1.46 10.23
N GLY A 80 6.46 2.40 9.51
CA GLY A 80 5.11 2.24 8.94
C GLY A 80 5.03 1.09 7.93
N SER A 81 6.04 0.98 7.06
CA SER A 81 6.13 -0.12 6.08
C SER A 81 6.34 -1.48 6.75
N MET A 82 7.16 -1.54 7.80
CA MET A 82 7.34 -2.73 8.61
C MET A 82 6.05 -3.12 9.34
N LEU A 83 5.30 -2.14 9.87
CA LEU A 83 4.01 -2.41 10.49
C LEU A 83 3.00 -2.98 9.48
N LYS A 84 2.96 -2.44 8.27
CA LYS A 84 2.14 -2.97 7.17
C LYS A 84 2.53 -4.40 6.80
N PHE A 85 3.83 -4.69 6.79
CA PHE A 85 4.32 -6.05 6.63
C PHE A 85 3.97 -6.95 7.83
N LEU A 86 3.87 -6.43 9.05
CA LEU A 86 3.40 -7.21 10.19
C LEU A 86 1.92 -7.59 10.07
N PHE A 87 1.08 -6.70 9.51
CA PHE A 87 -0.32 -7.03 9.23
C PHE A 87 -0.48 -8.21 8.27
N PHE A 88 0.48 -8.45 7.37
CA PHE A 88 0.52 -9.69 6.58
C PHE A 88 0.53 -10.92 7.48
N PHE A 89 1.47 -10.98 8.43
CA PHE A 89 1.62 -12.12 9.33
C PHE A 89 0.43 -12.31 10.27
N LEU A 90 -0.26 -11.24 10.62
CA LEU A 90 -1.39 -11.31 11.55
C LEU A 90 -2.71 -11.68 10.85
N VAL A 91 -2.92 -11.20 9.63
CA VAL A 91 -4.22 -11.31 8.94
C VAL A 91 -4.21 -12.37 7.84
N PHE A 92 -3.14 -12.43 7.04
CA PHE A 92 -3.09 -13.23 5.82
C PHE A 92 -2.34 -14.55 6.01
N TYR A 93 -1.18 -14.51 6.68
CA TYR A 93 -0.36 -15.70 6.89
C TYR A 93 -1.10 -16.87 7.59
N PRO A 94 -1.94 -16.65 8.61
CA PRO A 94 -2.68 -17.74 9.24
C PRO A 94 -3.69 -18.39 8.30
N PHE A 95 -4.19 -17.66 7.30
CA PHE A 95 -5.14 -18.17 6.30
C PHE A 95 -4.42 -18.88 5.15
N TYR A 96 -3.36 -18.26 4.63
CA TYR A 96 -2.54 -18.79 3.53
C TYR A 96 -1.66 -19.98 3.91
N ASN A 97 -1.47 -20.24 5.20
CA ASN A 97 -0.67 -21.38 5.67
C ASN A 97 -1.53 -22.41 6.41
N THR A 98 -2.83 -22.48 6.09
CA THR A 98 -3.77 -23.41 6.74
C THR A 98 -3.50 -24.87 6.40
N ASP A 99 -3.04 -25.14 5.18
CA ASP A 99 -2.66 -26.47 4.69
C ASP A 99 -1.16 -26.78 4.87
N GLY A 100 -0.42 -25.84 5.49
CA GLY A 100 1.02 -25.94 5.73
C GLY A 100 1.90 -25.54 4.55
N ASN A 101 1.33 -25.12 3.41
CA ASN A 101 2.08 -24.64 2.24
C ASN A 101 1.41 -23.43 1.60
N MET A 102 2.03 -22.26 1.75
CA MET A 102 1.58 -21.05 1.07
C MET A 102 1.70 -21.19 -0.46
N GLU A 103 0.58 -21.02 -1.17
CA GLU A 103 0.57 -21.06 -2.63
C GLU A 103 1.16 -19.77 -3.24
N SER A 104 1.78 -19.89 -4.42
CA SER A 104 2.30 -18.73 -5.16
C SER A 104 1.20 -17.70 -5.48
N LEU A 105 -0.05 -18.15 -5.69
CA LEU A 105 -1.19 -17.27 -5.93
C LEU A 105 -1.55 -16.44 -4.69
N GLU A 106 -1.56 -17.05 -3.51
CA GLU A 106 -1.82 -16.37 -2.23
C GLU A 106 -0.75 -15.30 -1.94
N PHE A 107 0.50 -15.65 -2.19
CA PHE A 107 1.63 -14.73 -2.03
C PHE A 107 1.48 -13.53 -2.96
N THR A 108 1.24 -13.79 -4.23
CA THR A 108 1.11 -12.76 -5.26
C THR A 108 -0.12 -11.87 -4.98
N THR A 109 -1.20 -12.46 -4.47
CA THR A 109 -2.43 -11.76 -4.08
C THR A 109 -2.18 -10.67 -3.05
N PHE A 110 -1.34 -10.93 -2.05
CA PHE A 110 -0.96 -9.92 -1.06
C PHE A 110 0.14 -8.98 -1.54
N PHE A 111 1.18 -9.52 -2.19
CA PHE A 111 2.39 -8.75 -2.48
C PHE A 111 2.23 -7.74 -3.62
N ILE A 112 1.35 -8.00 -4.60
CA ILE A 112 1.07 -7.04 -5.68
C ILE A 112 0.55 -5.69 -5.14
N PRO A 113 -0.57 -5.63 -4.39
CA PRO A 113 -1.05 -4.35 -3.85
C PRO A 113 -0.09 -3.75 -2.82
N TYR A 114 0.63 -4.58 -2.06
CA TYR A 114 1.66 -4.11 -1.13
C TYR A 114 2.78 -3.35 -1.83
N LEU A 115 3.40 -3.95 -2.85
CA LEU A 115 4.51 -3.35 -3.60
C LEU A 115 4.06 -2.07 -4.31
N LEU A 116 2.88 -2.09 -4.93
CA LEU A 116 2.32 -0.89 -5.57
C LEU A 116 2.21 0.28 -4.59
N CYS A 117 1.59 0.04 -3.43
CA CYS A 117 1.44 1.06 -2.41
C CYS A 117 2.81 1.55 -1.90
N LEU A 118 3.71 0.61 -1.61
CA LEU A 118 5.05 0.92 -1.08
C LEU A 118 5.84 1.81 -2.06
N LEU A 119 5.80 1.51 -3.35
CA LEU A 119 6.48 2.31 -4.39
C LEU A 119 5.90 3.72 -4.47
N LEU A 120 4.57 3.86 -4.42
CA LEU A 120 3.92 5.17 -4.40
C LEU A 120 4.26 5.96 -3.15
N GLU A 121 4.17 5.33 -1.97
CA GLU A 121 4.53 5.95 -0.70
C GLU A 121 6.00 6.40 -0.71
N THR A 122 6.91 5.56 -1.23
CA THR A 122 8.34 5.90 -1.37
C THR A 122 8.53 7.10 -2.29
N PHE A 123 7.91 7.09 -3.48
CA PHE A 123 8.03 8.17 -4.45
C PHE A 123 7.50 9.49 -3.90
N PHE A 124 6.31 9.50 -3.32
CA PHE A 124 5.71 10.72 -2.78
C PHE A 124 6.41 11.20 -1.50
N THR A 125 6.92 10.29 -0.68
CA THR A 125 7.74 10.66 0.51
C THR A 125 9.05 11.30 0.07
N ALA A 126 9.73 10.75 -0.94
CA ALA A 126 10.94 11.35 -1.51
C ALA A 126 10.67 12.74 -2.09
N ARG A 127 9.56 12.91 -2.83
CA ARG A 127 9.14 14.24 -3.32
C ARG A 127 8.83 15.22 -2.19
N MET A 128 8.16 14.76 -1.13
CA MET A 128 7.84 15.57 0.03
C MET A 128 9.10 16.06 0.76
N LEU A 129 10.15 15.25 0.83
CA LEU A 129 11.42 15.62 1.48
C LEU A 129 12.32 16.52 0.63
N ASN A 130 12.22 16.42 -0.70
CA ASN A 130 12.98 17.25 -1.65
C ASN A 130 12.29 18.56 -2.03
N SER A 131 11.12 18.86 -1.47
CA SER A 131 10.39 20.12 -1.65
C SER A 131 10.64 21.07 -0.49
#